data_AF-A0A223D649-F1
#
_entry.id   AF-A0A223D649-F1
#
_cell.length_a   1.000
_cell.length_b   1.000
_cell.length_c   1.000
_cell.angle_alpha   90.00
_cell.angle_beta   90.00
_cell.angle_gamma   90.00
#
_symmetry.space_group_name_H-M   'P 1'
#
loop_
_entity.id
_entity.type
_entity.pdbx_description
1 polymer ?
#
loop_
_entity_poly.entity_id
_entity_poly.type
_entity_poly.pdbx_seq_one_letter_code
_entity_poly.pdbx_strand_id
1 'polypeptide(L)' 'MKVLILSLITGIVVGVVFTLMRLPLPAPPVLSGILGIVGIWLGAKIVEFFK' A
#
# COMPACT_ATOMS: atom_id res chain seq x y z
N MET A 1 16.74 -2.13 -0.03
CA MET A 1 16.06 -3.43 -0.19
C MET A 1 15.48 -3.96 1.12
N LYS A 2 16.21 -3.90 2.23
CA LYS A 2 15.69 -4.29 3.56
C LYS A 2 14.34 -3.65 3.90
N VAL A 3 14.20 -2.33 3.70
CA VAL A 3 12.95 -1.61 3.99
C VAL A 3 11.77 -2.11 3.16
N LEU A 4 11.95 -2.35 1.85
CA LEU A 4 10.88 -2.85 0.97
C LEU A 4 10.33 -4.20 1.44
N ILE A 5 11.23 -5.13 1.79
CA ILE A 5 10.87 -6.47 2.27
C ILE A 5 10.16 -6.37 3.64
N LEU A 6 10.69 -5.55 4.54
CA LEU A 6 10.08 -5.35 5.86
C LEU A 6 8.70 -4.68 5.75
N SER A 7 8.52 -3.70 4.87
CA SER A 7 7.22 -3.07 4.63
C SER A 7 6.20 -4.05 4.07
N LEU A 8 6.60 -4.92 3.13
CA LEU A 8 5.73 -5.96 2.60
C LEU A 8 5.30 -6.95 3.68
N ILE A 9 6.26 -7.47 4.45
CA ILE A 9 5.97 -8.41 5.55
C ILE A 9 5.06 -7.76 6.59
N THR A 10 5.34 -6.50 6.95
CA THR A 10 4.51 -5.74 7.89
C THR A 10 3.08 -5.61 7.37
N GLY A 11 2.90 -5.25 6.10
CA GLY A 11 1.59 -5.15 5.47
C GLY A 11 0.82 -6.48 5.49
N ILE A 12 1.50 -7.59 5.20
CA ILE A 12 0.91 -8.94 5.26
C ILE A 12 0.46 -9.26 6.69
N VAL A 13 1.34 -9.07 7.68
CA VAL A 13 1.05 -9.35 9.09
C VAL A 13 -0.12 -8.51 9.59
N VAL A 14 -0.13 -7.21 9.30
CA VAL A 14 -1.23 -6.30 9.67
C VAL A 14 -2.54 -6.76 9.02
N GLY A 15 -2.54 -7.08 7.73
CA GLY A 15 -3.71 -7.60 7.04
C GLY A 15 -4.26 -8.86 7.68
N VAL A 16 -3.40 -9.85 7.96
CA VAL A 16 -3.76 -11.10 8.61
C VAL A 16 -4.37 -10.85 10.00
N VAL A 17 -3.70 -10.08 10.85
CA VAL A 17 -4.15 -9.82 12.22
C VAL A 17 -5.51 -9.12 12.22
N PHE A 18 -5.68 -8.07 11.42
CA PHE A 18 -6.92 -7.31 11.39
C PHE A 18 -8.09 -8.13 10.84
N THR A 19 -7.86 -8.91 9.78
CA THR A 19 -8.89 -9.81 9.24
C THR A 19 -9.27 -10.90 10.24
N LEU A 20 -8.30 -11.54 10.91
CA LEU A 20 -8.58 -12.55 11.93
C LEU A 20 -9.35 -11.98 13.13
N MET A 21 -9.01 -10.76 13.55
CA MET A 21 -9.70 -10.07 14.64
C MET A 21 -11.02 -9.40 14.21
N ARG A 22 -11.41 -9.52 12.93
CA ARG A 22 -12.59 -8.85 12.34
C ARG A 22 -12.60 -7.33 12.55
N LEU A 23 -11.41 -6.72 12.55
CA LEU A 23 -11.24 -5.29 12.66
C LEU A 23 -11.31 -4.65 11.26
N PRO A 24 -11.75 -3.39 11.15
CA PRO A 24 -11.71 -2.66 9.90
C PRO A 24 -10.26 -2.52 9.43
N LEU A 25 -9.99 -2.88 8.17
CA LEU A 25 -8.65 -2.79 7.61
C LEU A 25 -8.18 -1.31 7.55
N PRO A 26 -6.94 -1.01 7.94
CA PRO A 26 -6.40 0.35 7.89
C PRO A 26 -6.04 0.77 6.46
N ALA A 27 -5.79 -0.19 5.56
CA ALA A 27 -5.49 0.05 4.15
C ALA A 27 -6.76 -0.03 3.28
N PRO A 28 -6.78 0.57 2.07
CA PRO A 28 -7.92 0.47 1.16
C PRO A 28 -8.30 -1.00 0.90
N PRO A 29 -9.55 -1.42 1.18
CA PRO A 29 -9.95 -2.82 1.08
C PRO A 29 -10.27 -3.27 -0.35
N VAL A 30 -10.27 -2.35 -1.31
CA VAL A 30 -10.64 -2.60 -2.71
C VAL A 30 -9.48 -2.33 -3.64
N LEU A 31 -9.38 -3.12 -4.71
CA LEU A 31 -8.32 -3.00 -5.70
C LEU A 31 -8.29 -1.61 -6.34
N SER A 32 -9.45 -0.99 -6.57
CA SER A 32 -9.56 0.37 -7.10
C SER A 32 -8.85 1.42 -6.21
N GLY A 33 -8.94 1.28 -4.89
CA GLY A 33 -8.24 2.15 -3.94
C GLY A 33 -6.73 1.98 -3.98
N ILE A 34 -6.25 0.73 -4.10
CA ILE A 34 -4.83 0.42 -4.25
C ILE A 34 -4.29 1.00 -5.55
N LEU A 35 -5.00 0.81 -6.67
CA LEU A 35 -4.63 1.39 -7.96
C LEU A 35 -4.62 2.92 -7.93
N GLY A 36 -5.52 3.55 -7.19
CA GLY A 36 -5.50 5.00 -6.96
C GLY A 36 -4.20 5.48 -6.30
N ILE A 37 -3.76 4.82 -5.22
CA ILE A 37 -2.49 5.16 -4.54
C ILE A 37 -1.29 5.00 -5.48
N VAL A 38 -1.25 3.89 -6.24
CA VAL A 38 -0.19 3.65 -7.22
C VAL A 38 -0.19 4.73 -8.31
N GLY A 39 -1.36 5.09 -8.83
CA GLY A 39 -1.52 6.16 -9.83
C GLY A 39 -1.05 7.52 -9.32
N ILE A 40 -1.35 7.88 -8.07
CA ILE A 40 -0.88 9.13 -7.44
C ILE A 40 0.66 9.14 -7.37
N TRP A 41 1.27 8.05 -6.91
CA TRP A 41 2.73 7.93 -6.82
C TRP A 41 3.40 8.00 -8.19
N LEU A 42 2.87 7.28 -9.19
CA LEU A 42 3.36 7.32 -10.56
C LEU A 42 3.22 8.72 -11.18
N GLY A 43 2.08 9.38 -11.00
CA GLY A 43 1.84 10.74 -11.48
C GLY A 43 2.87 11.73 -10.91
N ALA A 44 3.16 11.64 -9.61
CA ALA A 44 4.21 12.45 -8.99
C ALA A 44 5.59 12.19 -9.60
N LYS A 45 5.94 10.91 -9.83
CA LYS A 45 7.22 10.52 -10.44
C LYS A 45 7.36 10.97 -11.89
N ILE A 46 6.26 10.96 -12.66
CA ILE A 46 6.23 11.51 -14.02
C ILE A 46 6.58 12.99 -13.98
N VAL A 47 5.94 13.79 -13.11
CA VAL A 47 6.24 15.23 -13.00
C VAL A 47 7.67 15.47 -12.54
N GLU A 48 8.18 14.70 -11.59
CA GLU A 48 9.58 14.77 -11.12
C GLU A 48 10.58 14.49 -12.25
N PHE A 49 10.25 13.58 -13.17
CA PHE A 49 11.12 13.26 -14.31
C PHE A 49 11.22 14.39 -15.34
N PHE A 50 10.17 15.22 -15.47
CA PHE A 50 10.15 16.36 -16.38
C PHE A 50 10.62 17.69 -15.74
N LYS A 51 10.91 17.68 -14.43
CA LYS A 51 11.53 18.80 -13.71
C LYS A 51 13.04 18.67 -13.71
#